data_AF-A0A257MCF7-F1
#
_entry.id   AF-A0A257MCF7-F1
#
_cell.length_a   1.000
_cell.length_b   1.000
_cell.length_c   1.000
_cell.angle_alpha   90.00
_cell.angle_beta   90.00
_cell.angle_gamma   90.00
#
_symmetry.space_group_name_H-M   'P 1'
#
loop_
_entity.id
_entity.type
_entity.pdbx_description
1 polymer ?
#
loop_
_entity_poly.entity_id
_entity_poly.type
_entity_poly.pdbx_seq_one_letter_code
_entity_poly.pdbx_strand_id
1 'polypeptide(L)'
;MVEVHKVSGAAFDGNVYLILDKRPILVDAGMMAAPTLRNIKKFIDPAKIEMMVLDTGEWKLEVMETPGHSTGSLCLYEPRAKVLFSGDTVFPDGNIG
;
A
#
# COMPACT_ATOMS: atom_id res chain seq x y z
N MET A 1 19.11 -1.37 10.81
CA MET A 1 18.70 -0.19 11.57
C MET A 1 17.49 0.34 10.85
N VAL A 2 16.38 0.57 11.54
CA VAL A 2 15.12 0.98 10.90
C VAL A 2 15.15 2.50 10.74
N GLU A 3 14.87 2.98 9.53
CA GLU A 3 14.69 4.40 9.24
C GLU A 3 13.24 4.70 8.85
N VAL A 4 12.71 5.83 9.33
CA VAL A 4 11.32 6.23 9.05
C VAL A 4 11.33 7.64 8.47
N HIS A 5 10.77 7.77 7.26
CA HIS A 5 10.76 9.01 6.50
C HIS A 5 9.32 9.40 6.18
N LYS A 6 8.90 10.60 6.58
CA LYS A 6 7.61 11.15 6.11
C LYS A 6 7.77 11.62 4.66
N VAL A 7 6.97 11.09 3.75
CA VAL A 7 7.09 11.32 2.30
C VAL A 7 5.81 11.91 1.66
N SER A 8 4.85 12.33 2.49
CA SER A 8 3.59 12.96 2.08
C SER A 8 3.80 14.11 1.07
N GLY A 9 2.91 14.22 0.09
CA GLY A 9 3.11 15.07 -1.09
C GLY A 9 2.56 16.50 -0.99
N ALA A 10 1.58 16.75 -0.12
CA ALA A 10 0.95 18.07 0.05
C ALA A 10 0.43 18.30 1.47
N ALA A 11 0.10 19.55 1.81
CA ALA A 11 -0.38 19.93 3.14
C ALA A 11 -1.77 19.34 3.52
N PHE A 12 -2.57 18.97 2.51
CA PHE A 12 -3.87 18.31 2.67
C PHE A 12 -3.83 16.81 2.36
N ASP A 13 -2.63 16.28 2.15
CA ASP A 13 -2.41 14.86 1.84
C ASP A 13 -2.44 14.03 3.13
N GLY A 14 -2.84 12.77 3.02
CA GLY A 14 -2.67 11.79 4.09
C GLY A 14 -1.21 11.68 4.53
N ASN A 15 -0.97 11.27 5.77
CA ASN A 15 0.40 11.13 6.27
C ASN A 15 1.06 9.89 5.68
N VAL A 16 1.76 10.07 4.55
CA VAL A 16 2.59 9.01 3.97
C VAL A 16 3.94 8.85 4.69
N TYR A 17 4.29 7.63 5.08
CA TYR A 17 5.58 7.26 5.66
C TYR A 17 6.25 6.14 4.87
N LEU A 18 7.54 6.26 4.64
CA LEU A 18 8.41 5.21 4.12
C LEU A 18 9.25 4.66 5.28
N ILE A 19 9.15 3.36 5.52
CA ILE A 19 9.96 2.64 6.49
C ILE A 19 11.01 1.83 5.72
N LEU A 20 12.28 2.15 5.92
CA LEU A 20 13.41 1.40 5.37
C LEU A 20 13.93 0.43 6.43
N ASP A 21 13.74 -0.86 6.16
CA ASP A 21 14.37 -1.97 6.86
C ASP A 21 14.74 -3.06 5.83
N LYS A 22 15.00 -4.30 6.26
CA LYS A 22 15.23 -5.46 5.36
C LYS A 22 14.17 -5.60 4.26
N ARG A 23 12.93 -5.19 4.54
CA ARG A 23 11.85 -5.05 3.56
C ARG A 23 11.32 -3.61 3.60
N PRO A 24 11.37 -2.85 2.49
CA PRO A 24 10.83 -1.49 2.45
C PRO A 24 9.30 -1.50 2.50
N ILE A 25 8.73 -0.71 3.41
CA ILE A 25 7.28 -0.61 3.60
C ILE A 25 6.84 0.84 3.38
N LEU A 26 5.80 1.03 2.58
CA LEU A 26 5.11 2.31 2.47
C LEU A 26 3.83 2.26 3.32
N VAL A 27 3.65 3.26 4.17
CA VAL A 27 2.45 3.44 4.98
C VAL A 27 1.73 4.66 4.46
N ASP A 28 0.49 4.45 4.07
CA ASP A 28 -0.37 5.36 3.31
C ASP A 28 0.14 5.61 1.88
N ALA A 29 -0.74 5.94 0.94
CA ALA A 29 -0.36 6.44 -0.40
C ALA A 29 -0.69 7.93 -0.53
N GLY A 30 -1.43 8.47 0.43
CA GLY A 30 -2.04 9.79 0.32
C GLY A 30 -3.08 9.83 -0.81
N MET A 31 -3.68 11.00 -1.01
CA MET A 31 -4.55 11.30 -2.15
C MET A 31 -3.74 11.80 -3.36
N MET A 32 -2.47 12.21 -3.18
CA MET A 32 -1.65 12.83 -4.22
C MET A 32 -0.43 11.99 -4.63
N ALA A 33 -0.63 11.04 -5.56
CA ALA A 33 0.40 10.09 -5.98
C ALA A 33 1.70 10.73 -6.55
N ALA A 34 1.60 11.77 -7.37
CA ALA A 34 2.76 12.36 -8.07
C ALA A 34 3.81 13.00 -7.13
N PRO A 35 3.44 13.88 -6.18
CA PRO A 35 4.41 14.44 -5.23
C PRO A 35 4.94 13.39 -4.23
N THR A 36 4.10 12.44 -3.80
CA THR A 36 4.53 11.32 -2.93
C THR A 36 5.58 10.44 -3.61
N LEU A 37 5.36 10.04 -4.86
CA LEU A 37 6.34 9.30 -5.65
C LEU A 37 7.66 10.06 -5.82
N ARG A 38 7.61 11.38 -5.97
CA ARG A 38 8.82 12.22 -6.05
C ARG A 38 9.62 12.19 -4.75
N ASN A 39 8.95 12.18 -3.60
CA ASN A 39 9.60 12.09 -2.30
C ASN A 39 10.18 10.69 -2.02
N ILE A 40 9.44 9.63 -2.34
CA ILE A 40 9.91 8.24 -2.22
C ILE A 40 11.19 8.01 -3.03
N LYS A 41 11.22 8.50 -4.29
CA LYS A 41 12.37 8.38 -5.20
C LYS A 41 13.67 8.98 -4.66
N LYS A 42 13.61 9.84 -3.63
CA LYS A 42 14.81 10.38 -2.96
C LYS A 42 15.51 9.33 -2.09
N PHE A 43 14.80 8.28 -1.69
CA PHE A 43 15.27 7.27 -0.75
C PHE A 43 15.40 5.89 -1.38
N ILE A 44 14.46 5.51 -2.26
CA ILE A 44 14.42 4.19 -2.88
C ILE A 44 13.76 4.22 -4.25
N ASP A 45 14.11 3.26 -5.11
CA ASP A 45 13.31 2.91 -6.28
C ASP A 45 11.93 2.39 -5.82
N PRO A 46 10.81 3.04 -6.19
CA PRO A 46 9.48 2.61 -5.77
C PRO A 46 9.15 1.15 -6.12
N ALA A 47 9.77 0.58 -7.17
CA ALA A 47 9.58 -0.82 -7.54
C ALA A 47 10.12 -1.82 -6.49
N LYS A 48 10.90 -1.36 -5.51
CA LYS A 48 11.43 -2.15 -4.40
C LYS A 48 10.55 -2.10 -3.14
N ILE A 49 9.43 -1.38 -3.18
CA ILE A 49 8.48 -1.36 -2.07
C ILE A 49 7.68 -2.65 -2.14
N GLU A 50 7.85 -3.51 -1.13
CA GLU A 50 7.26 -4.85 -1.11
C GLU A 50 5.87 -4.87 -0.48
N MET A 51 5.49 -3.80 0.23
CA MET A 51 4.24 -3.72 0.99
C MET A 51 3.73 -2.27 1.07
N MET A 52 2.41 -2.10 0.91
CA MET A 52 1.74 -0.82 1.04
C MET A 52 0.57 -0.91 2.02
N VAL A 53 0.65 -0.20 3.14
CA VAL A 53 -0.45 -0.01 4.09
C VAL A 53 -1.22 1.24 3.68
N LEU A 54 -2.55 1.29 3.81
CA LEU A 54 -3.35 2.49 3.49
C LEU A 54 -4.21 2.89 4.70
N ASP A 55 -4.11 4.15 5.14
CA ASP A 55 -4.96 4.74 6.18
C ASP A 55 -5.67 5.97 5.60
N THR A 56 -6.96 5.83 5.27
CA THR A 56 -7.75 6.93 4.69
C THR A 56 -8.44 7.79 5.76
N GLY A 57 -8.06 7.64 7.04
CA GLY A 57 -8.67 8.33 8.17
C GLY A 57 -9.94 7.65 8.71
N GLU A 58 -10.77 7.06 7.84
CA GLU A 58 -11.95 6.29 8.24
C GLU A 58 -11.79 4.77 8.03
N TRP A 59 -11.10 4.36 6.96
CA TRP A 59 -10.91 2.96 6.60
C TRP A 59 -9.49 2.51 6.89
N LYS A 60 -9.36 1.35 7.55
CA LYS A 60 -8.09 0.68 7.81
C LYS A 60 -7.99 -0.54 6.92
N LEU A 61 -7.06 -0.52 5.98
CA LEU A 61 -6.87 -1.61 5.03
C LEU A 61 -5.75 -2.55 5.50
N GLU A 62 -6.12 -3.80 5.74
CA GLU A 62 -5.21 -4.91 6.00
C GLU A 62 -4.70 -5.47 4.68
N VAL A 63 -3.38 -5.65 4.58
CA VAL A 63 -2.74 -6.25 3.41
C VAL A 63 -2.70 -7.75 3.59
N MET A 64 -3.18 -8.49 2.58
CA MET A 64 -3.13 -9.95 2.54
C MET A 64 -2.33 -10.38 1.32
N GLU A 65 -1.25 -11.14 1.54
CA GLU A 65 -0.54 -11.79 0.43
C GLU A 65 -1.43 -12.89 -0.16
N THR A 66 -1.72 -12.79 -1.45
CA THR A 66 -2.60 -13.72 -2.18
C THR A 66 -1.93 -14.21 -3.47
N PRO A 67 -0.76 -14.86 -3.37
CA PRO A 67 -0.08 -15.39 -4.54
C PRO A 67 -0.96 -16.41 -5.28
N GLY A 68 -1.00 -16.31 -6.60
CA GLY A 68 -1.91 -17.07 -7.46
C GLY A 68 -1.80 -16.58 -8.89
N HIS A 69 -2.75 -15.74 -9.33
CA HIS A 69 -2.69 -14.97 -10.57
C HIS A 69 -1.29 -14.41 -10.90
N SER A 70 -0.64 -13.82 -9.90
CA SER A 70 0.77 -13.42 -9.94
C SER A 70 1.46 -13.76 -8.62
N THR A 71 2.78 -13.90 -8.64
CA THR A 71 3.57 -14.20 -7.43
C THR A 71 3.57 -13.06 -6.42
N GLY A 72 3.31 -11.82 -6.85
CA GLY A 72 3.23 -10.63 -6.01
C GLY A 72 1.81 -10.14 -5.74
N SER A 73 0.78 -10.97 -6.01
CA SER A 73 -0.61 -10.56 -5.82
C SER A 73 -0.93 -10.28 -4.34
N LEU A 74 -1.67 -9.20 -4.11
CA LEU A 74 -2.13 -8.76 -2.80
C LEU A 74 -3.63 -8.46 -2.85
N CYS A 75 -4.33 -8.78 -1.77
CA CYS A 75 -5.66 -8.26 -1.48
C CYS A 75 -5.58 -7.19 -0.38
N LEU A 76 -6.49 -6.21 -0.43
CA LEU A 76 -6.67 -5.23 0.63
C LEU A 76 -8.03 -5.42 1.29
N TYR A 77 -8.05 -5.65 2.59
CA TYR A 77 -9.26 -5.93 3.34
C TYR A 77 -9.58 -4.81 4.33
N GLU A 78 -10.80 -4.28 4.29
CA GLU A 78 -11.34 -3.38 5.32
C GLU A 78 -12.29 -4.17 6.24
N PRO A 79 -11.97 -4.34 7.54
CA PRO A 79 -12.72 -5.20 8.44
C PRO A 79 -14.05 -4.62 8.95
N ARG A 80 -14.19 -3.30 9.05
CA ARG A 80 -15.40 -2.63 9.57
C ARG A 80 -16.56 -2.67 8.56
N ALA A 81 -16.27 -2.34 7.31
CA ALA A 81 -17.18 -2.35 6.17
C ALA A 81 -17.25 -3.73 5.48
N LYS A 82 -16.33 -4.64 5.79
CA LYS A 82 -16.22 -5.99 5.20
C LYS A 82 -16.06 -5.94 3.68
N VAL A 83 -15.20 -5.04 3.22
CA VAL A 83 -14.90 -4.87 1.80
C VAL A 83 -13.53 -5.45 1.50
N LEU A 84 -13.45 -6.27 0.45
CA LEU A 84 -12.21 -6.84 -0.06
C LEU A 84 -11.95 -6.27 -1.45
N PHE A 85 -10.80 -5.63 -1.63
CA PHE A 85 -10.24 -5.34 -2.94
C PHE A 85 -9.35 -6.52 -3.32
N SER A 86 -9.89 -7.43 -4.13
CA SER A 86 -9.27 -8.73 -4.44
C SER A 86 -8.31 -8.73 -5.62
N GLY A 87 -8.26 -7.63 -6.40
CA GLY A 87 -7.58 -7.64 -7.70
C GLY A 87 -8.09 -8.80 -8.56
N ASP A 88 -7.17 -9.57 -9.13
CA ASP A 88 -7.47 -10.77 -9.93
C ASP A 88 -7.46 -12.06 -9.09
N THR A 89 -7.35 -12.00 -7.75
CA THR A 89 -7.36 -13.21 -6.92
C THR A 89 -8.74 -13.87 -6.90
N VAL A 90 -9.81 -13.09 -6.71
CA VAL A 90 -11.19 -13.61 -6.63
C VAL A 90 -12.15 -12.66 -7.33
N PHE A 91 -12.98 -13.22 -8.22
CA PHE A 91 -13.99 -12.53 -8.99
C PHE A 91 -15.40 -12.70 -8.40
N PRO A 92 -16.40 -11.93 -8.89
CA PRO A 92 -17.81 -12.21 -8.61
C PRO A 92 -18.14 -13.69 -8.86
N ASP A 93 -19.03 -14.23 -8.02
CA ASP A 93 -19.44 -15.65 -8.02
C ASP A 93 -18.37 -16.66 -7.56
N GLY A 94 -17.21 -16.18 -7.07
CA GLY A 94 -16.21 -17.02 -6.40
C GLY A 94 -15.19 -17.68 -7.32
N ASN A 95 -15.12 -17.26 -8.59
CA ASN A 95 -14.06 -17.70 -9.50
C ASN A 95 -12.69 -17.18 -9.03
N ILE A 96 -11.64 -17.98 -9.18
CA ILE A 96 -10.26 -17.67 -8.78
C ILE A 96 -9.42 -17.43 -10.04
N GLY A 97 -8.63 -16.35 -10.05
CA GLY A 97 -7.76 -15.95 -11.16
C GLY A 97 -6.28 -16.12 -10.91
#